data_AF-A0A6A3E8E6-F1
#
_entry.id   AF-A0A6A3E8E6-F1
#
_cell.length_a   1.000
_cell.length_b   1.000
_cell.length_c   1.000
_cell.angle_alpha   90.00
_cell.angle_beta   90.00
_cell.angle_gamma   90.00
#
_symmetry.space_group_name_H-M   'P 1'
#
loop_
_entity.id
_entity.type
_entity.pdbx_description
1 polymer ?
#
loop_
_entity_poly.entity_id
_entity_poly.type
_entity_poly.pdbx_seq_one_letter_code
_entity_poly.pdbx_strand_id
1 'polypeptide(L)'
;MRPVAPFGPEELCIPGRAQARAMIQREVDPWLADQIADAAMVTMLINVLFPALPTRPGWLFPRIAPAAQRQYTPRDYCVDLITEDNVRARLDTRPWAVLERANDADALSFEEDVGGRLGAAIRRYQTHEPDCLQSYWEATHSFVITPAMVTRHPWLGVYKKERNNRRSHTGTYWKALLEIFILAMREGWCDLDLLLDPFFLHFPKRSETVTWYRD
;
A
#
# COMPACT_ATOMS: atom_id res chain seq x y z
N MET A 1 11.29 19.83 14.44
CA MET A 1 12.50 19.45 15.20
C MET A 1 13.24 18.39 14.39
N ARG A 2 14.57 18.40 14.35
CA ARG A 2 15.40 17.31 13.79
C ARG A 2 15.79 16.35 14.92
N PRO A 3 16.07 15.07 14.64
CA PRO A 3 16.45 14.13 15.69
C PRO A 3 17.81 14.51 16.28
N VAL A 4 18.05 14.14 17.54
CA VAL A 4 19.32 14.40 18.26
C VAL A 4 20.48 13.66 17.60
N ALA A 5 20.22 12.46 17.06
CA ALA A 5 21.11 11.69 16.21
C ALA A 5 20.29 11.04 15.08
N PRO A 6 20.84 10.85 13.88
CA PRO A 6 20.14 10.17 12.80
C PRO A 6 19.84 8.70 13.14
N PHE A 7 18.75 8.18 12.58
CA PHE A 7 18.38 6.77 12.64
C PHE A 7 19.44 5.93 11.92
N GLY A 8 20.31 5.30 12.71
CA GLY A 8 21.38 4.43 12.24
C GLY A 8 22.55 5.12 11.53
N PRO A 9 23.67 4.39 11.34
CA PRO A 9 24.81 4.84 10.54
C PRO A 9 24.44 5.07 9.06
N GLU A 10 25.17 5.95 8.37
CA GLU A 10 24.91 6.26 6.96
C GLU A 10 25.08 5.04 6.06
N GLU A 11 26.03 4.17 6.40
CA GLU A 11 26.35 2.92 5.72
C GLU A 11 25.32 1.81 5.92
N LEU A 12 24.31 1.99 6.78
CA LEU A 12 23.21 1.04 6.94
C LEU A 12 21.91 1.54 6.33
N CYS A 13 21.80 2.84 6.04
CA CYS A 13 20.59 3.42 5.47
C CYS A 13 20.26 2.83 4.09
N ILE A 14 18.99 2.48 3.88
CA ILE A 14 18.44 2.06 2.59
C ILE A 14 17.55 3.20 2.07
N PRO A 15 17.76 3.76 0.87
CA PRO A 15 18.80 3.41 -0.11
C PRO A 15 20.17 4.07 0.09
N GLY A 16 20.33 4.88 1.13
CA GLY A 16 21.55 5.64 1.39
C GLY A 16 21.18 7.05 1.81
N ARG A 17 21.83 7.58 2.84
CA ARG A 17 21.42 8.85 3.45
C ARG A 17 21.83 10.04 2.58
N ALA A 18 23.14 10.25 2.44
CA ALA A 18 23.72 11.40 1.74
C ALA A 18 23.96 11.12 0.25
N GLN A 19 24.31 9.88 -0.10
CA GLN A 19 24.67 9.48 -1.45
C GLN A 19 23.99 8.17 -1.82
N ALA A 20 23.69 8.03 -3.11
CA ALA A 20 23.31 6.77 -3.71
C ALA A 20 24.45 5.77 -3.58
N ARG A 21 24.12 4.48 -3.48
CA ARG A 21 25.14 3.43 -3.37
C ARG A 21 24.63 2.11 -3.92
N ALA A 22 25.57 1.29 -4.35
CA ALA A 22 25.27 -0.06 -4.81
C ALA A 22 24.59 -0.87 -3.70
N MET A 23 23.49 -1.54 -4.07
CA MET A 23 22.70 -2.37 -3.16
C MET A 23 22.85 -3.83 -3.49
N ILE A 24 23.03 -4.65 -2.46
CA ILE A 24 23.04 -6.09 -2.60
C ILE A 24 21.61 -6.58 -2.36
N GLN A 25 20.99 -7.20 -3.36
CA GLN A 25 19.57 -7.61 -3.30
C GLN A 25 19.21 -8.44 -2.07
N ARG A 26 20.10 -9.32 -1.58
CA ARG A 26 19.84 -10.14 -0.38
C ARG A 26 19.79 -9.33 0.92
N GLU A 27 20.39 -8.14 0.93
CA GLU A 27 20.52 -7.27 2.11
C GLU A 27 19.40 -6.24 2.17
N VAL A 28 18.74 -5.97 1.03
CA VAL A 28 17.64 -5.03 0.93
C VAL A 28 16.30 -5.71 0.62
N ASP A 29 16.20 -7.04 0.68
CA ASP A 29 14.90 -7.73 0.55
C ASP A 29 13.93 -7.20 1.62
N PRO A 30 12.70 -6.76 1.25
CA PRO A 30 11.99 -7.00 -0.01
C PRO A 30 12.07 -5.87 -1.06
N TRP A 31 12.89 -4.85 -0.85
CA TRP A 31 13.15 -3.81 -1.84
C TRP A 31 13.84 -4.37 -3.08
N LEU A 32 13.58 -3.75 -4.23
CA LEU A 32 14.28 -4.07 -5.46
C LEU A 32 15.54 -3.21 -5.55
N ALA A 33 16.70 -3.85 -5.42
CA ALA A 33 17.99 -3.16 -5.34
C ALA A 33 18.22 -2.21 -6.51
N ASP A 34 17.88 -2.62 -7.73
CA ASP A 34 17.98 -1.84 -8.95
C ASP A 34 17.08 -0.58 -8.95
N GLN A 35 15.93 -0.63 -8.29
CA GLN A 35 15.00 0.50 -8.23
C GLN A 35 15.42 1.57 -7.22
N ILE A 36 16.27 1.21 -6.26
CA ILE A 36 16.63 2.09 -5.16
C ILE A 36 18.13 2.43 -5.11
N ALA A 37 19.00 1.71 -5.83
CA ALA A 37 20.45 1.91 -5.79
C ALA A 37 20.90 3.32 -6.21
N ASP A 38 20.16 3.95 -7.12
CA ASP A 38 20.46 5.31 -7.61
C ASP A 38 19.80 6.42 -6.76
N ALA A 39 19.06 6.06 -5.71
CA ALA A 39 18.38 7.00 -4.84
C ALA A 39 19.21 7.32 -3.58
N ALA A 40 19.14 8.56 -3.12
CA ALA A 40 19.61 8.97 -1.80
C ALA A 40 18.45 9.62 -1.05
N MET A 41 18.31 9.36 0.24
CA MET A 41 17.22 9.91 1.07
C MET A 41 17.14 11.42 0.97
N VAL A 42 18.29 12.10 1.04
CA VAL A 42 18.38 13.56 1.00
C VAL A 42 17.75 14.17 -0.25
N THR A 43 17.79 13.46 -1.38
CA THR A 43 17.21 13.90 -2.67
C THR A 43 15.98 13.11 -3.10
N MET A 44 15.58 12.06 -2.37
CA MET A 44 14.51 11.14 -2.77
C MET A 44 13.19 11.87 -2.97
N LEU A 45 12.57 11.68 -4.13
CA LEU A 45 11.28 12.25 -4.48
C LEU A 45 10.18 11.19 -4.47
N ILE A 46 8.92 11.61 -4.35
CA ILE A 46 7.79 10.69 -4.31
C ILE A 46 7.66 9.83 -5.57
N ASN A 47 8.03 10.37 -6.74
CA ASN A 47 8.02 9.63 -8.01
C ASN A 47 9.14 8.59 -8.11
N VAL A 48 10.17 8.66 -7.26
CA VAL A 48 11.21 7.62 -7.11
C VAL A 48 10.77 6.58 -6.10
N LEU A 49 10.23 7.01 -4.96
CA LEU A 49 9.79 6.13 -3.89
C LEU A 49 8.58 5.26 -4.27
N PHE A 50 7.53 5.87 -4.84
CA PHE A 50 6.27 5.19 -5.08
C PHE A 50 6.41 3.96 -6.00
N PRO A 51 7.17 4.01 -7.11
CA PRO A 51 7.45 2.82 -7.91
C PRO A 51 8.29 1.76 -7.20
N ALA A 52 9.08 2.13 -6.20
CA ALA A 52 9.98 1.24 -5.46
C ALA A 52 9.32 0.52 -4.27
N LEU A 53 8.12 0.93 -3.84
CA LEU A 53 7.39 0.30 -2.71
C LEU A 53 7.38 -1.22 -2.83
N PRO A 54 7.68 -1.98 -1.78
CA PRO A 54 7.90 -3.40 -1.92
C PRO A 54 6.58 -4.11 -2.16
N THR A 55 6.70 -5.28 -2.79
CA THR A 55 5.58 -6.14 -3.18
C THR A 55 5.91 -7.52 -2.61
N ARG A 56 6.04 -7.64 -1.28
CA ARG A 56 6.58 -8.87 -0.68
C ARG A 56 5.54 -9.99 -0.75
N PRO A 57 5.87 -11.17 -1.29
CA PRO A 57 5.01 -12.35 -1.15
C PRO A 57 4.78 -12.67 0.34
N GLY A 58 3.53 -12.88 0.75
CA GLY A 58 3.18 -13.14 2.16
C GLY A 58 2.81 -11.90 2.97
N TRP A 59 2.98 -10.69 2.42
CA TRP A 59 2.04 -9.61 2.74
C TRP A 59 0.68 -9.94 2.13
N LEU A 60 -0.37 -9.19 2.48
CA LEU A 60 -1.77 -9.43 2.07
C LEU A 60 -1.97 -9.84 0.58
N PHE A 61 -0.98 -9.58 -0.30
CA PHE A 61 -1.05 -9.84 -1.74
C PHE A 61 0.23 -10.53 -2.29
N PRO A 62 0.12 -11.63 -3.06
CA PRO A 62 1.26 -12.22 -3.75
C PRO A 62 1.67 -11.37 -4.96
N ARG A 63 2.97 -11.10 -5.10
CA ARG A 63 3.54 -10.47 -6.31
C ARG A 63 3.44 -11.43 -7.50
N ILE A 64 2.76 -11.01 -8.55
CA ILE A 64 2.78 -11.68 -9.85
C ILE A 64 3.77 -10.95 -10.76
N ALA A 65 4.68 -11.67 -11.40
CA ALA A 65 5.59 -11.08 -12.37
C ALA A 65 4.80 -10.43 -13.52
N PRO A 66 5.24 -9.30 -14.11
CA PRO A 66 4.51 -8.67 -15.22
C PRO A 66 4.23 -9.61 -16.40
N ALA A 67 5.16 -10.53 -16.70
CA ALA A 67 4.97 -11.56 -17.73
C ALA A 67 3.97 -12.66 -17.36
N ALA A 68 3.65 -12.79 -16.06
CA ALA A 68 2.67 -13.70 -15.51
C ALA A 68 1.34 -12.98 -15.17
N GLN A 69 1.21 -11.70 -15.50
CA GLN A 69 0.01 -10.90 -15.25
C GLN A 69 -1.18 -11.54 -15.97
N ARG A 70 -1.97 -12.30 -15.22
CA ARG A 70 -3.09 -13.06 -15.77
C ARG A 70 -4.27 -12.12 -15.91
N GLN A 71 -4.72 -11.92 -17.14
CA GLN A 71 -6.01 -11.28 -17.39
C GLN A 71 -7.10 -12.29 -17.03
N TYR A 72 -7.86 -12.04 -15.97
CA TYR A 72 -8.98 -12.91 -15.60
C TYR A 72 -10.02 -12.92 -16.71
N THR A 73 -10.31 -14.11 -17.20
CA THR A 73 -11.39 -14.36 -18.14
C THR A 73 -12.66 -14.70 -17.36
N PRO A 74 -13.85 -14.58 -17.96
CA PRO A 74 -15.10 -15.05 -17.36
C PRO A 74 -15.13 -16.55 -16.98
N ARG A 75 -14.10 -17.33 -17.35
CA ARG A 75 -13.93 -18.72 -16.91
C ARG A 75 -13.22 -18.85 -15.55
N ASP A 76 -12.56 -17.79 -15.10
CA ASP A 76 -11.80 -17.77 -13.83
C ASP A 76 -12.69 -17.36 -12.63
N TYR A 77 -13.95 -16.96 -12.87
CA TYR A 77 -14.92 -16.59 -11.82
C TYR A 77 -16.35 -16.82 -12.27
N CYS A 78 -17.26 -17.10 -11.33
CA CYS A 78 -18.68 -17.25 -11.63
C CYS A 78 -19.32 -15.88 -11.87
N VAL A 79 -19.39 -15.49 -13.15
CA VAL A 79 -19.96 -14.22 -13.62
C VAL A 79 -21.40 -14.00 -13.13
N ASP A 80 -22.16 -15.09 -12.98
CA ASP A 80 -23.56 -15.07 -12.57
C ASP A 80 -23.75 -14.72 -11.09
N LEU A 81 -22.69 -14.79 -10.27
CA LEU A 81 -22.74 -14.38 -8.87
C LEU A 81 -22.51 -12.87 -8.68
N ILE A 82 -22.08 -12.14 -9.72
CA ILE A 82 -21.87 -10.68 -9.67
C ILE A 82 -23.19 -9.96 -9.97
N THR A 83 -24.14 -10.09 -9.06
CA THR A 83 -25.43 -9.39 -9.05
C THR A 83 -25.40 -8.24 -8.04
N GLU A 84 -26.36 -7.32 -8.13
CA GLU A 84 -26.52 -6.27 -7.13
C GLU A 84 -26.68 -6.85 -5.71
N ASP A 85 -27.60 -7.79 -5.53
CA ASP A 85 -27.90 -8.37 -4.21
C ASP A 85 -26.68 -9.04 -3.59
N ASN A 86 -25.94 -9.85 -4.37
CA ASN A 86 -24.75 -10.55 -3.86
C ASN A 86 -23.62 -9.58 -3.53
N VAL A 87 -23.38 -8.56 -4.36
CA VAL A 87 -22.33 -7.57 -4.11
C VAL A 87 -22.68 -6.73 -2.88
N ARG A 88 -23.94 -6.31 -2.72
CA ARG A 88 -24.40 -5.59 -1.52
C ARG A 88 -24.27 -6.45 -0.27
N ALA A 89 -24.81 -7.67 -0.30
CA ALA A 89 -24.69 -8.60 0.81
C ALA A 89 -23.23 -8.82 1.21
N ARG A 90 -22.31 -8.91 0.24
CA ARG A 90 -20.87 -8.98 0.54
C ARG A 90 -20.36 -7.72 1.22
N LEU A 91 -20.67 -6.52 0.71
CA LEU A 91 -20.23 -5.26 1.33
C LEU A 91 -20.81 -5.06 2.73
N ASP A 92 -22.04 -5.51 2.98
CA ASP A 92 -22.71 -5.43 4.28
C ASP A 92 -21.99 -6.27 5.34
N THR A 93 -21.26 -7.33 4.95
CA THR A 93 -20.39 -8.07 5.88
C THR A 93 -19.14 -7.32 6.32
N ARG A 94 -18.90 -6.10 5.82
CA ARG A 94 -17.69 -5.28 6.08
C ARG A 94 -16.41 -6.10 5.88
N PRO A 95 -16.14 -6.61 4.67
CA PRO A 95 -15.03 -7.53 4.46
C PRO A 95 -13.64 -6.89 4.68
N TRP A 96 -13.56 -5.56 4.71
CA TRP A 96 -12.34 -4.83 5.08
C TRP A 96 -12.03 -4.84 6.59
N ALA A 97 -12.92 -5.33 7.44
CA ALA A 97 -12.67 -5.43 8.88
C ALA A 97 -11.45 -6.34 9.21
N VAL A 98 -11.09 -7.26 8.31
CA VAL A 98 -9.85 -8.06 8.43
C VAL A 98 -8.57 -7.21 8.36
N LEU A 99 -8.66 -5.99 7.85
CA LEU A 99 -7.56 -5.02 7.80
C LEU A 99 -7.55 -4.10 9.03
N GLU A 100 -8.60 -4.12 9.87
CA GLU A 100 -8.61 -3.34 11.11
C GLU A 100 -7.52 -3.88 12.03
N ARG A 101 -6.68 -2.99 12.55
CA ARG A 101 -5.64 -3.37 13.50
C ARG A 101 -6.31 -3.92 14.76
N ALA A 102 -5.90 -5.13 15.16
CA ALA A 102 -6.35 -5.69 16.43
C ALA A 102 -5.81 -4.86 17.60
N ASN A 103 -6.61 -4.65 18.64
CA ASN A 103 -6.19 -3.88 19.82
C ASN A 103 -5.00 -4.51 20.57
N ASP A 104 -4.75 -5.80 20.34
CA ASP A 104 -3.68 -6.62 20.90
C ASP A 104 -2.58 -6.97 19.88
N ALA A 105 -2.60 -6.34 18.69
CA ALA A 105 -1.54 -6.51 17.71
C ALA A 105 -0.18 -6.15 18.33
N ASP A 106 0.87 -6.89 17.96
CA ASP A 106 2.23 -6.64 18.42
C ASP A 106 2.59 -5.15 18.35
N ALA A 107 3.47 -4.73 19.26
CA ALA A 107 4.02 -3.38 19.24
C ALA A 107 4.62 -3.10 17.85
N LEU A 108 4.39 -1.89 17.35
CA LEU A 108 5.01 -1.43 16.11
C LEU A 108 6.53 -1.61 16.19
N SER A 109 7.18 -1.78 15.04
CA SER A 109 8.64 -1.83 14.99
C SER A 109 9.31 -0.50 15.39
N PHE A 110 8.51 0.53 15.72
CA PHE A 110 8.92 1.87 16.11
C PHE A 110 8.08 2.41 17.27
N GLU A 111 8.63 3.36 18.03
CA GLU A 111 7.87 4.04 19.08
C GLU A 111 6.76 4.90 18.46
N GLU A 112 5.54 4.88 18.99
CA GLU A 112 4.43 5.67 18.43
C GLU A 112 4.54 7.17 18.79
N ASP A 113 5.24 7.51 19.88
CA ASP A 113 5.44 8.89 20.34
C ASP A 113 6.75 9.51 19.85
N VAL A 114 7.20 9.14 18.64
CA VAL A 114 8.35 9.82 18.04
C VAL A 114 7.99 11.29 17.83
N GLY A 115 8.71 12.20 18.48
CA GLY A 115 8.54 13.63 18.27
C GLY A 115 8.77 14.05 16.80
N GLY A 116 8.52 15.32 16.50
CA GLY A 116 8.85 15.88 15.19
C GLY A 116 7.93 15.43 14.05
N ARG A 117 8.48 15.32 12.83
CA ARG A 117 7.68 15.04 11.61
C ARG A 117 7.20 13.60 11.53
N LEU A 118 7.98 12.65 12.05
CA LEU A 118 7.61 11.24 12.01
C LEU A 118 6.35 10.97 12.83
N GLY A 119 6.28 11.42 14.09
CA GLY A 119 5.04 11.31 14.88
C GLY A 119 3.87 12.08 14.30
N ALA A 120 4.11 13.22 13.65
CA ALA A 120 3.04 13.94 12.94
C ALA A 120 2.48 13.12 11.76
N ALA A 121 3.34 12.39 11.04
CA ALA A 121 2.92 11.47 9.98
C ALA A 121 2.13 10.28 10.54
N ILE A 122 2.64 9.64 11.60
CA ILE A 122 2.00 8.49 12.26
C ILE A 122 0.60 8.87 12.75
N ARG A 123 0.46 9.98 13.49
CA ARG A 123 -0.85 10.45 13.95
C ARG A 123 -1.79 10.78 12.79
N ARG A 124 -1.27 11.37 11.71
CA ARG A 124 -2.07 11.62 10.51
C ARG A 124 -2.54 10.32 9.87
N TYR A 125 -1.70 9.28 9.81
CA TYR A 125 -2.05 7.94 9.34
C TYR A 125 -3.17 7.34 10.18
N GLN A 126 -3.00 7.28 11.50
CA GLN A 126 -3.99 6.72 12.44
C GLN A 126 -5.37 7.36 12.31
N THR A 127 -5.43 8.69 12.13
CA THR A 127 -6.71 9.41 12.00
C THR A 127 -7.48 9.03 10.74
N HIS A 128 -6.79 8.65 9.66
CA HIS A 128 -7.41 8.47 8.33
C HIS A 128 -7.44 7.02 7.85
N GLU A 129 -6.65 6.13 8.45
CA GLU A 129 -6.62 4.71 8.10
C GLU A 129 -8.02 4.06 8.15
N PRO A 130 -8.84 4.24 9.21
CA PRO A 130 -10.17 3.62 9.28
C PRO A 130 -11.07 3.96 8.07
N ASP A 131 -11.02 5.21 7.60
CA ASP A 131 -11.77 5.68 6.43
C ASP A 131 -11.24 5.11 5.10
N CYS A 132 -10.03 4.55 5.11
CA CYS A 132 -9.34 4.04 3.93
C CYS A 132 -9.38 2.51 3.80
N LEU A 133 -9.73 1.77 4.87
CA LEU A 133 -9.72 0.29 4.88
C LEU A 133 -10.55 -0.33 3.76
N GLN A 134 -11.76 0.18 3.52
CA GLN A 134 -12.60 -0.28 2.42
C GLN A 134 -11.89 -0.09 1.06
N SER A 135 -11.23 1.05 0.86
CA SER A 135 -10.51 1.37 -0.38
C SER A 135 -9.33 0.42 -0.61
N TYR A 136 -8.57 0.11 0.44
CA TYR A 136 -7.48 -0.86 0.39
C TYR A 136 -7.97 -2.28 0.05
N TRP A 137 -9.05 -2.72 0.72
CA TRP A 137 -9.67 -4.00 0.45
C TRP A 137 -10.23 -4.06 -0.99
N GLU A 138 -10.92 -3.02 -1.45
CA GLU A 138 -11.50 -2.96 -2.81
C GLU A 138 -10.45 -2.88 -3.91
N ALA A 139 -9.28 -2.29 -3.64
CA ALA A 139 -8.18 -2.23 -4.61
C ALA A 139 -7.58 -3.61 -4.91
N THR A 140 -7.80 -4.57 -4.02
CA THR A 140 -7.21 -5.90 -4.06
C THR A 140 -8.28 -6.98 -4.29
N HIS A 141 -9.54 -6.68 -3.96
CA HIS A 141 -10.68 -7.58 -4.09
C HIS A 141 -11.76 -7.02 -5.03
N SER A 142 -11.31 -6.43 -6.16
CA SER A 142 -12.20 -5.71 -7.06
C SER A 142 -13.03 -6.66 -7.95
N PHE A 143 -14.36 -6.53 -7.95
CA PHE A 143 -15.23 -7.27 -8.88
C PHE A 143 -15.03 -6.82 -10.34
N VAL A 144 -15.05 -7.79 -11.26
CA VAL A 144 -15.06 -7.54 -12.71
C VAL A 144 -16.47 -7.16 -13.16
N ILE A 145 -16.73 -5.85 -13.25
CA ILE A 145 -18.03 -5.30 -13.64
C ILE A 145 -18.03 -4.92 -15.11
N THR A 146 -18.77 -5.69 -15.92
CA THR A 146 -18.89 -5.54 -17.38
C THR A 146 -20.08 -4.65 -17.77
N PRO A 147 -20.10 -4.08 -19.00
CA PRO A 147 -21.26 -3.32 -19.47
C PRO A 147 -22.58 -4.12 -19.44
N ALA A 148 -22.54 -5.41 -19.80
CA ALA A 148 -23.72 -6.27 -19.77
C ALA A 148 -24.29 -6.42 -18.34
N MET A 149 -23.43 -6.54 -17.34
CA MET A 149 -23.84 -6.57 -15.93
C MET A 149 -24.48 -5.25 -15.50
N VAL A 150 -23.93 -4.11 -15.94
CA VAL A 150 -24.51 -2.79 -15.63
C VAL A 150 -25.87 -2.62 -16.29
N THR A 151 -26.06 -3.11 -17.53
CA THR A 151 -27.37 -3.12 -18.18
C THR A 151 -28.40 -3.94 -17.37
N ARG A 152 -27.98 -5.08 -16.80
CA ARG A 152 -28.86 -5.95 -15.99
C ARG A 152 -29.08 -5.42 -14.56
N HIS A 153 -28.06 -4.81 -13.98
CA HIS A 153 -28.01 -4.31 -12.60
C HIS A 153 -27.38 -2.90 -12.59
N PRO A 154 -28.16 -1.83 -12.85
CA PRO A 154 -27.63 -0.47 -12.99
C PRO A 154 -26.80 0.01 -11.80
N TRP A 155 -27.13 -0.45 -10.58
CA TRP A 155 -26.38 -0.12 -9.37
C TRP A 155 -24.91 -0.54 -9.43
N LEU A 156 -24.56 -1.63 -10.13
CA LEU A 156 -23.15 -2.04 -10.29
C LEU A 156 -22.32 -0.97 -11.00
N GLY A 157 -22.92 -0.17 -11.88
CA GLY A 157 -22.28 0.98 -12.51
C GLY A 157 -21.99 2.10 -11.50
N VAL A 158 -22.94 2.38 -10.62
CA VAL A 158 -22.78 3.34 -9.51
C VAL A 158 -21.69 2.87 -8.56
N TYR A 159 -21.76 1.62 -8.10
CA TYR A 159 -20.76 1.03 -7.22
C TYR A 159 -19.34 1.09 -7.83
N LYS A 160 -19.18 0.75 -9.11
CA LYS A 160 -17.89 0.85 -9.82
C LYS A 160 -17.33 2.28 -9.78
N LYS A 161 -18.19 3.29 -9.98
CA LYS A 161 -17.80 4.70 -9.92
C LYS A 161 -17.37 5.08 -8.50
N GLU A 162 -18.17 4.75 -7.50
CA GLU A 162 -17.86 5.07 -6.10
C GLU A 162 -16.59 4.39 -5.59
N ARG A 163 -16.36 3.14 -5.97
CA ARG A 163 -15.10 2.42 -5.72
C ARG A 163 -13.89 3.18 -6.29
N ASN A 164 -13.98 3.62 -7.55
CA ASN A 164 -12.91 4.37 -8.19
C ASN A 164 -12.68 5.73 -7.50
N ASN A 165 -13.75 6.39 -7.06
CA ASN A 165 -13.67 7.62 -6.28
C ASN A 165 -12.93 7.39 -4.96
N ARG A 166 -13.34 6.39 -4.16
CA ARG A 166 -12.66 6.01 -2.91
C ARG A 166 -11.18 5.76 -3.13
N ARG A 167 -10.84 4.96 -4.15
CA ARG A 167 -9.45 4.68 -4.53
C ARG A 167 -8.65 5.95 -4.84
N SER A 168 -9.26 6.90 -5.57
CA SER A 168 -8.62 8.18 -5.89
C SER A 168 -8.38 9.05 -4.65
N HIS A 169 -9.35 9.11 -3.74
CA HIS A 169 -9.26 9.90 -2.51
C HIS A 169 -8.20 9.34 -1.57
N THR A 170 -8.26 8.03 -1.27
CA THR A 170 -7.24 7.34 -0.47
C THR A 170 -5.87 7.43 -1.14
N GLY A 171 -5.78 7.36 -2.47
CA GLY A 171 -4.52 7.50 -3.20
C GLY A 171 -3.91 8.90 -3.06
N THR A 172 -4.74 9.94 -3.09
CA THR A 172 -4.31 11.33 -2.81
C THR A 172 -3.84 11.48 -1.38
N TYR A 173 -4.58 10.93 -0.43
CA TYR A 173 -4.21 10.92 0.98
C TYR A 173 -2.86 10.23 1.21
N TRP A 174 -2.68 9.02 0.66
CA TRP A 174 -1.46 8.24 0.79
C TRP A 174 -0.24 8.96 0.21
N LYS A 175 -0.38 9.63 -0.94
CA LYS A 175 0.70 10.45 -1.51
C LYS A 175 1.12 11.59 -0.59
N ALA A 176 0.15 12.32 -0.03
CA ALA A 176 0.44 13.40 0.91
C ALA A 176 1.15 12.88 2.18
N LEU A 177 0.81 11.67 2.63
CA LEU A 177 1.50 11.04 3.75
C LEU A 177 2.94 10.63 3.41
N LEU A 178 3.17 10.04 2.23
CA LEU A 178 4.51 9.67 1.74
C LEU A 178 5.44 10.89 1.65
N GLU A 179 4.93 12.05 1.26
CA GLU A 179 5.72 13.30 1.26
C GLU A 179 6.23 13.65 2.67
N ILE A 180 5.43 13.41 3.71
CA ILE A 180 5.86 13.62 5.09
C ILE A 180 6.91 12.58 5.50
N PHE A 181 6.74 11.30 5.14
CA PHE A 181 7.74 10.28 5.41
C PHE A 181 9.08 10.56 4.72
N ILE A 182 9.06 11.02 3.46
CA ILE A 182 10.29 11.43 2.76
C ILE A 182 11.00 12.54 3.53
N LEU A 183 10.28 13.54 4.02
CA LEU A 183 10.87 14.61 4.84
C LEU A 183 11.41 14.08 6.17
N ALA A 184 10.72 13.13 6.80
CA ALA A 184 11.19 12.48 8.03
C ALA A 184 12.50 11.69 7.79
N MET A 185 12.58 10.93 6.70
CA MET A 185 13.79 10.21 6.29
C MET A 185 14.96 11.16 6.00
N ARG A 186 14.70 12.26 5.28
CA ARG A 186 15.68 13.32 4.99
C ARG A 186 16.25 13.97 6.26
N GLU A 187 15.42 14.12 7.28
CA GLU A 187 15.84 14.63 8.59
C GLU A 187 16.52 13.58 9.46
N GLY A 188 16.45 12.30 9.06
CA GLY A 188 17.05 11.17 9.76
C GLY A 188 16.21 10.60 10.90
N TRP A 189 14.89 10.79 10.87
CA TRP A 189 13.98 10.20 11.85
C TRP A 189 13.75 8.70 11.65
N CYS A 190 13.85 8.23 10.41
CA CYS A 190 13.67 6.84 10.02
C CYS A 190 14.44 6.58 8.72
N ASP A 191 14.55 5.31 8.34
CA ASP A 191 14.92 4.92 7.00
C ASP A 191 13.69 4.46 6.19
N LEU A 192 13.95 3.87 5.02
CA LEU A 192 12.91 3.40 4.12
C LEU A 192 12.15 2.18 4.68
N ASP A 193 12.77 1.40 5.57
CA ASP A 193 12.20 0.17 6.13
C ASP A 193 11.00 0.43 7.04
N LEU A 194 10.79 1.67 7.49
CA LEU A 194 9.53 2.08 8.12
C LEU A 194 8.31 1.66 7.29
N LEU A 195 8.40 1.74 5.96
CA LEU A 195 7.30 1.39 5.05
C LEU A 195 7.12 -0.13 4.87
N LEU A 196 8.00 -0.94 5.48
CA LEU A 196 7.85 -2.39 5.63
C LEU A 196 7.11 -2.78 6.90
N ASP A 197 6.71 -1.82 7.75
CA ASP A 197 5.90 -2.15 8.91
C ASP A 197 4.47 -2.47 8.45
N PRO A 198 3.88 -3.62 8.86
CA PRO A 198 2.50 -3.99 8.53
C PRO A 198 1.45 -2.94 8.90
N PHE A 199 1.79 -2.04 9.82
CA PHE A 199 0.98 -0.88 10.16
C PHE A 199 0.68 0.03 8.98
N PHE A 200 1.58 0.17 8.01
CA PHE A 200 1.39 1.05 6.87
C PHE A 200 0.79 0.31 5.67
N LEU A 201 -0.52 0.43 5.49
CA LEU A 201 -1.22 -0.09 4.32
C LEU A 201 -0.95 0.79 3.10
N HIS A 202 -0.37 0.20 2.06
CA HIS A 202 -0.22 0.83 0.75
C HIS A 202 -1.03 0.09 -0.32
N PHE A 203 -1.41 0.81 -1.38
CA PHE A 203 -2.10 0.20 -2.52
C PHE A 203 -1.21 -0.80 -3.25
N PRO A 204 -1.79 -1.86 -3.83
CA PRO A 204 -1.06 -2.68 -4.79
C PRO A 204 -0.70 -1.83 -6.02
N LYS A 205 0.50 -2.07 -6.55
CA LYS A 205 0.93 -1.59 -7.86
C LYS A 205 0.06 -2.21 -8.94
N ARG A 206 -0.08 -1.53 -10.08
CA ARG A 206 -0.82 -2.07 -11.24
C ARG A 206 -0.26 -3.39 -11.78
N SER A 207 1.01 -3.66 -11.53
CA SER A 207 1.68 -4.92 -11.89
C SER A 207 1.34 -6.07 -10.94
N GLU A 208 0.79 -5.78 -9.76
CA GLU A 208 0.35 -6.80 -8.82
C GLU A 208 -1.08 -7.19 -9.17
N THR A 209 -1.28 -8.47 -9.48
CA THR A 209 -2.61 -9.01 -9.71
C THR A 209 -2.98 -9.81 -8.47
N VAL A 210 -4.05 -9.41 -7.79
CA VAL A 210 -4.57 -10.15 -6.65
C VAL A 210 -5.62 -11.11 -7.18
N THR A 211 -5.34 -12.41 -7.08
CA THR A 211 -6.28 -13.46 -7.47
C THR A 211 -7.24 -13.70 -6.31
N TRP A 212 -8.54 -13.56 -6.58
CA TRP A 212 -9.52 -14.21 -5.71
C TRP A 212 -9.39 -15.72 -5.94
N TYR A 213 -9.37 -16.49 -4.85
CA TYR A 213 -9.20 -17.94 -4.74
C TYR A 213 -7.74 -18.47 -4.69
N ARG A 214 -7.32 -18.85 -3.49
CA ARG A 214 -7.03 -20.27 -3.21
C ARG A 214 -7.74 -20.65 -1.91
N ASP A 215 -8.30 -21.84 -1.93
CA ASP A 215 -8.67 -22.60 -0.72
C ASP A 215 -7.48 -22.70 0.24
#